data_AF-A0A2T0UFA5-F1
#
_entry.id   AF-A0A2T0UFA5-F1
#
_cell.length_a   1.000
_cell.length_b   1.000
_cell.length_c   1.000
_cell.angle_alpha   90.00
_cell.angle_beta   90.00
_cell.angle_gamma   90.00
#
_symmetry.space_group_name_H-M   'P 1'
#
loop_
_entity.id
_entity.type
_entity.pdbx_description
1 polymer ?
#
loop_
_entity_poly.entity_id
_entity_poly.type
_entity_poly.pdbx_seq_one_letter_code
_entity_poly.pdbx_strand_id
1 'polypeptide(L)'
;MSAKRTPDPGRRPDASMTLITSMLERPLDPGYAAAAERREAAGLPRATSLRSPWLLAFVLVIGVLVGIAAVQLRGTETTKQRTKSSLIERIEKGQSVVDERAATAGQLRSEIAALDVQTLSQVSDELAEDVQRLSLVAGAVPVRGPGFVVTIDDAPSQEGEGTNAAPREETTENKDGKVISRDLQIVVNSLWEAGAEAVSVNGQRLTSTASIRFAGEAILVDYRPLKRPYVVTAIGDPGSLPATFADGNGGSYLSTLKNSFGIRVETSVRKEVTIPASATLATRAARPAG
;
A
#
# COMPACT_ATOMS: atom_id res chain seq x y z
N MET A 1 54.43 -73.63 -17.05
CA MET A 1 55.10 -72.41 -17.56
C MET A 1 54.34 -71.22 -17.00
N SER A 2 54.93 -70.47 -16.08
CA SER A 2 54.25 -69.41 -15.30
C SER A 2 54.84 -68.05 -15.69
N ALA A 3 53.99 -67.13 -16.14
CA ALA A 3 54.37 -65.79 -16.62
C ALA A 3 54.40 -64.79 -15.45
N LYS A 4 55.48 -64.00 -15.36
CA LYS A 4 55.70 -63.00 -14.29
C LYS A 4 55.36 -61.60 -14.81
N ARG A 5 54.44 -60.92 -14.12
CA ARG A 5 53.93 -59.56 -14.37
C ARG A 5 54.98 -58.50 -13.94
N THR A 6 55.20 -57.46 -14.74
CA THR A 6 56.05 -56.31 -14.43
C THR A 6 55.23 -55.14 -13.81
N PRO A 7 55.81 -54.33 -12.91
CA PRO A 7 55.09 -53.25 -12.21
C PRO A 7 55.22 -51.88 -12.90
N ASP A 8 54.17 -51.06 -12.73
CA ASP A 8 54.00 -49.68 -13.19
C ASP A 8 54.86 -48.70 -12.36
N PRO A 9 55.72 -47.86 -12.96
CA PRO A 9 56.51 -46.88 -12.22
C PRO A 9 55.68 -45.64 -11.88
N GLY A 10 55.52 -45.43 -10.57
CA GLY A 10 54.75 -44.34 -9.97
C GLY A 10 55.12 -42.93 -10.46
N ARG A 11 54.08 -42.11 -10.56
CA ARG A 11 54.11 -40.68 -10.93
C ARG A 11 54.97 -39.88 -9.96
N ARG A 12 55.91 -39.09 -10.49
CA ARG A 12 56.83 -38.27 -9.68
C ARG A 12 56.09 -37.13 -8.94
N PRO A 13 56.42 -36.84 -7.66
CA PRO A 13 55.73 -35.84 -6.84
C PRO A 13 56.03 -34.37 -7.21
N ASP A 14 56.99 -34.10 -8.09
CA ASP A 14 57.38 -32.78 -8.59
C ASP A 14 56.64 -32.35 -9.87
N ALA A 15 55.86 -33.25 -10.50
CA ALA A 15 55.14 -32.97 -11.74
C ALA A 15 54.10 -31.83 -11.59
N SER A 16 53.51 -31.65 -10.41
CA SER A 16 52.56 -30.57 -10.13
C SER A 16 53.22 -29.20 -10.04
N MET A 17 54.49 -29.12 -9.64
CA MET A 17 55.25 -27.86 -9.60
C MET A 17 55.58 -27.38 -11.00
N THR A 18 55.92 -28.27 -11.93
CA THR A 18 56.25 -27.90 -13.32
C THR A 18 55.08 -27.28 -14.08
N LEU A 19 53.85 -27.70 -13.80
CA LEU A 19 52.65 -27.16 -14.44
C LEU A 19 52.36 -25.73 -14.00
N ILE A 20 52.46 -25.46 -12.69
CA ILE A 20 52.25 -24.12 -12.12
C ILE A 20 53.36 -23.17 -12.60
N THR A 21 54.62 -23.62 -12.62
CA THR A 21 55.74 -22.83 -13.15
C THR A 21 55.56 -22.52 -14.63
N SER A 22 55.10 -23.50 -15.44
CA SER A 22 54.84 -23.26 -16.88
C SER A 22 53.72 -22.23 -17.12
N MET A 23 52.70 -22.20 -16.24
CA MET A 23 51.59 -21.27 -16.33
C MET A 23 51.96 -19.86 -15.87
N LEU A 24 52.92 -19.74 -14.94
CA LEU A 24 53.47 -18.46 -14.48
C LEU A 24 54.51 -17.87 -15.45
N GLU A 25 55.34 -18.70 -16.08
CA GLU A 25 56.42 -18.24 -16.98
C GLU A 25 55.97 -18.05 -18.43
N ARG A 26 54.95 -18.79 -18.89
CA ARG A 26 54.33 -18.65 -20.22
C ARG A 26 52.81 -18.53 -20.12
N PRO A 27 52.30 -17.37 -19.66
CA PRO A 27 50.86 -17.17 -19.49
C PRO A 27 50.10 -17.04 -20.82
N LEU A 28 50.79 -16.98 -21.96
CA LEU A 28 50.17 -16.84 -23.28
C LEU A 28 50.21 -18.17 -24.04
N ASP A 29 49.01 -18.66 -24.42
CA ASP A 29 48.82 -19.89 -25.19
C ASP A 29 49.56 -19.79 -26.55
N PRO A 30 50.32 -20.81 -26.98
CA PRO A 30 50.99 -20.86 -28.29
C PRO A 30 50.07 -20.55 -29.49
N GLY A 31 48.76 -20.78 -29.37
CA GLY A 31 47.78 -20.38 -30.38
C GLY A 31 47.76 -18.87 -30.67
N TYR A 32 48.00 -18.02 -29.66
CA TYR A 32 48.07 -16.57 -29.82
C TYR A 32 49.36 -16.12 -30.53
N ALA A 33 50.48 -16.75 -30.19
CA ALA A 33 51.77 -16.46 -30.85
C ALA A 33 51.72 -16.80 -32.35
N ALA A 34 51.19 -17.98 -32.69
CA ALA A 34 51.03 -18.41 -34.09
C ALA A 34 50.01 -17.56 -34.89
N ALA A 35 49.05 -16.91 -34.21
CA ALA A 35 48.12 -15.97 -34.86
C ALA A 35 48.77 -14.60 -35.12
N ALA A 36 49.66 -14.15 -34.23
CA ALA A 36 50.42 -12.90 -34.40
C ALA A 36 51.42 -13.00 -35.55
N GLU A 37 52.16 -14.11 -35.64
CA GLU A 37 53.13 -14.35 -36.72
C GLU A 37 52.46 -14.45 -38.09
N ARG A 38 51.31 -15.14 -38.19
CA ARG A 38 50.53 -15.21 -39.45
C ARG A 38 50.05 -13.84 -39.94
N ARG A 39 49.84 -12.90 -39.02
CA ARG A 39 49.38 -11.54 -39.32
C ARG A 39 50.52 -10.66 -39.84
N GLU A 40 51.71 -10.79 -39.26
CA GLU A 40 52.93 -10.16 -39.79
C GLU A 40 53.31 -10.71 -41.17
N ALA A 41 53.21 -12.03 -41.36
CA ALA A 41 53.45 -12.66 -42.66
C ALA A 41 52.47 -12.20 -43.75
N ALA A 42 51.27 -11.78 -43.37
CA ALA A 42 50.25 -11.21 -44.26
C ALA A 42 50.45 -9.70 -44.54
N GLY A 43 51.55 -9.09 -44.07
CA GLY A 43 51.87 -7.67 -44.29
C GLY A 43 51.02 -6.68 -43.49
N LEU A 44 50.26 -7.17 -42.51
CA LEU A 44 49.43 -6.33 -41.64
C LEU A 44 50.28 -5.79 -40.47
N PRO A 45 50.02 -4.55 -39.99
CA PRO A 45 50.77 -3.98 -38.88
C PRO A 45 50.64 -4.84 -37.61
N ARG A 46 51.70 -4.85 -36.77
CA ARG A 46 51.72 -5.48 -35.45
C ARG A 46 50.46 -5.12 -34.65
N ALA A 47 49.98 -6.06 -33.84
CA ALA A 47 48.86 -5.82 -32.93
C ALA A 47 49.08 -4.50 -32.18
N THR A 48 48.06 -3.63 -32.19
CA THR A 48 48.13 -2.29 -31.60
C THR A 48 48.60 -2.38 -30.16
N SER A 49 49.74 -1.77 -29.84
CA SER A 49 50.24 -1.71 -28.47
C SER A 49 49.26 -0.89 -27.61
N LEU A 50 49.22 -1.16 -26.30
CA LEU A 50 48.44 -0.36 -25.34
C LEU A 50 48.81 1.13 -25.35
N ARG A 51 49.88 1.54 -26.04
CA ARG A 51 50.35 2.93 -26.18
C ARG A 51 49.95 3.58 -27.51
N SER A 52 49.14 2.93 -28.35
CA SER A 52 48.66 3.53 -29.60
C SER A 52 47.75 4.73 -29.31
N PRO A 53 48.01 5.91 -29.91
CA PRO A 53 47.19 7.11 -29.67
C PRO A 53 45.71 6.90 -30.08
N TRP A 54 45.46 6.01 -31.03
CA TRP A 54 44.11 5.64 -31.46
C TRP A 54 43.32 4.86 -30.40
N LEU A 55 44.01 3.99 -29.65
CA LEU A 55 43.37 3.22 -28.57
C LEU A 55 43.02 4.12 -27.40
N LEU A 56 43.89 5.08 -27.05
CA LEU A 56 43.62 6.12 -26.06
C LEU A 56 42.44 7.00 -26.47
N ALA A 57 42.39 7.43 -27.72
CA ALA A 57 41.26 8.22 -28.24
C ALA A 57 39.94 7.43 -28.18
N PHE A 58 39.96 6.14 -28.53
CA PHE A 58 38.78 5.29 -28.47
C PHE A 58 38.27 5.08 -27.04
N VAL A 59 39.17 4.82 -26.08
CA VAL A 59 38.82 4.71 -24.65
C VAL A 59 38.23 6.02 -24.13
N LEU A 60 38.79 7.17 -24.52
CA LEU A 60 38.28 8.48 -24.13
C LEU A 60 36.87 8.73 -24.69
N VAL A 61 36.63 8.39 -25.96
CA VAL A 61 35.29 8.50 -26.58
C VAL A 61 34.28 7.59 -25.87
N ILE A 62 34.64 6.35 -25.56
CA ILE A 62 33.78 5.44 -24.79
C ILE A 62 33.51 6.00 -23.40
N GLY A 63 34.54 6.51 -22.71
CA GLY A 63 34.39 7.12 -21.38
C GLY A 63 33.43 8.31 -21.40
N VAL A 64 33.52 9.17 -22.42
CA VAL A 64 32.60 10.30 -22.62
C VAL A 64 31.17 9.80 -22.92
N LEU A 65 31.00 8.81 -23.80
CA LEU A 65 29.70 8.21 -24.11
C LEU A 65 29.03 7.61 -22.86
N VAL A 66 29.79 6.84 -22.08
CA VAL A 66 29.32 6.25 -20.82
C VAL A 66 29.02 7.34 -19.79
N GLY A 67 29.84 8.39 -19.71
CA GLY A 67 29.59 9.56 -18.85
C GLY A 67 28.30 10.28 -19.20
N ILE A 68 28.04 10.53 -20.49
CA ILE A 68 26.81 11.14 -20.98
C ILE A 68 25.61 10.24 -20.68
N ALA A 69 25.71 8.93 -20.95
CA ALA A 69 24.66 7.96 -20.65
C ALA A 69 24.34 7.91 -19.15
N ALA A 70 25.35 7.96 -18.28
CA ALA A 70 25.17 7.96 -16.83
C ALA A 70 24.49 9.24 -16.32
N VAL A 71 24.86 10.41 -16.85
CA VAL A 71 24.21 11.69 -16.49
C VAL A 71 22.75 11.70 -16.97
N GLN A 72 22.48 11.17 -18.17
CA GLN A 72 21.13 11.14 -18.72
C GLN A 72 20.21 10.17 -17.96
N LEU A 73 20.73 9.01 -17.54
CA LEU A 73 19.99 8.06 -16.71
C LEU A 73 19.63 8.67 -15.34
N ARG A 74 20.60 9.34 -14.67
CA ARG A 74 20.36 10.04 -13.40
C ARG A 74 19.36 11.20 -13.53
N GLY A 75 19.39 11.94 -14.65
CA GLY A 75 18.45 13.03 -14.92
C GLY A 75 16.99 12.55 -14.98
N THR A 76 16.73 11.39 -15.57
CA THR A 76 15.36 10.84 -15.69
C THR A 76 14.74 10.47 -14.33
N GLU A 77 15.53 9.96 -13.38
CA GLU A 77 15.05 9.67 -12.02
C GLU A 77 14.61 10.95 -11.30
N THR A 78 15.37 12.04 -11.44
CA THR A 78 15.01 13.33 -10.82
C THR A 78 13.71 13.91 -11.37
N THR A 79 13.45 13.76 -12.67
CA THR A 79 12.18 14.22 -13.26
C THR A 79 10.98 13.39 -12.82
N LYS A 80 11.10 12.05 -12.77
CA LYS A 80 10.04 11.16 -12.26
C LYS A 80 9.71 11.46 -10.79
N GLN A 81 10.73 11.68 -9.95
CA GLN A 81 10.53 12.02 -8.54
C GLN A 81 9.84 13.37 -8.36
N ARG A 82 10.21 14.40 -9.13
CA ARG A 82 9.54 15.72 -9.11
C ARG A 82 8.10 15.68 -9.61
N THR A 83 7.82 14.89 -10.65
CA THR A 83 6.45 14.69 -11.13
C THR A 83 5.61 13.93 -10.10
N LYS A 84 6.17 12.89 -9.46
CA LYS A 84 5.50 12.17 -8.37
C LYS A 84 5.22 13.09 -7.18
N SER A 85 6.20 13.88 -6.73
CA SER A 85 6.02 14.79 -5.59
C SER A 85 4.99 15.87 -5.85
N SER A 86 5.00 16.49 -7.04
CA SER A 86 3.99 17.49 -7.42
C SER A 86 2.60 16.91 -7.58
N LEU A 87 2.48 15.64 -8.01
CA LEU A 87 1.19 14.94 -8.05
C LEU A 87 0.67 14.63 -6.64
N ILE A 88 1.54 14.16 -5.73
CA ILE A 88 1.20 13.93 -4.32
C ILE A 88 0.71 15.23 -3.68
N GLU A 89 1.45 16.32 -3.86
CA GLU A 89 1.06 17.65 -3.32
C GLU A 89 -0.31 18.10 -3.85
N ARG A 90 -0.59 17.91 -5.14
CA ARG A 90 -1.90 18.23 -5.73
C ARG A 90 -3.01 17.36 -5.15
N ILE A 91 -2.75 16.07 -4.92
CA ILE A 91 -3.71 15.15 -4.31
C ILE A 91 -3.98 15.56 -2.86
N GLU A 92 -2.94 15.85 -2.08
CA GLU A 92 -3.07 16.28 -0.69
C GLU A 92 -3.83 17.61 -0.57
N LYS A 93 -3.53 18.58 -1.45
CA LYS A 93 -4.27 19.83 -1.53
C LYS A 93 -5.72 19.64 -1.97
N GLY A 94 -5.97 18.72 -2.90
CA GLY A 94 -7.32 18.35 -3.30
C GLY A 94 -8.11 17.73 -2.14
N GLN A 95 -7.48 16.83 -1.39
CA GLN A 95 -8.05 16.20 -0.19
C GLN A 95 -8.37 17.25 0.88
N SER A 96 -7.45 18.18 1.16
CA SER A 96 -7.68 19.20 2.20
C SER A 96 -8.88 20.10 1.89
N VAL A 97 -9.06 20.52 0.64
CA VAL A 97 -10.24 21.30 0.20
C VAL A 97 -11.53 20.48 0.36
N VAL A 98 -11.46 19.19 0.06
CA VAL A 98 -12.60 18.27 0.20
C VAL A 98 -12.97 18.08 1.68
N ASP A 99 -11.98 17.97 2.56
CA ASP A 99 -12.16 17.85 4.01
C ASP A 99 -12.70 19.15 4.62
N GLU A 100 -12.17 20.30 4.21
CA GLU A 100 -12.65 21.62 4.62
C GLU A 100 -14.13 21.80 4.23
N ARG A 101 -14.49 21.52 2.98
CA ARG A 101 -15.88 21.60 2.52
C ARG A 101 -16.80 20.62 3.25
N ALA A 102 -16.31 19.43 3.59
CA ALA A 102 -17.08 18.47 4.37
C ALA A 102 -17.33 18.99 5.80
N ALA A 103 -16.34 19.62 6.42
CA ALA A 103 -16.48 20.26 7.72
C ALA A 103 -17.49 21.42 7.67
N THR A 104 -17.40 22.30 6.67
CA THR A 104 -18.37 23.39 6.47
C THR A 104 -19.79 22.86 6.24
N ALA A 105 -19.95 21.82 5.41
CA ALA A 105 -21.25 21.20 5.19
C ALA A 105 -21.83 20.60 6.49
N GLY A 106 -21.00 19.99 7.33
CA GLY A 106 -21.39 19.50 8.65
C GLY A 106 -21.82 20.62 9.61
N GLN A 107 -21.11 21.75 9.60
CA GLN A 107 -21.46 22.93 10.40
C GLN A 107 -22.81 23.52 9.96
N LEU A 108 -22.97 23.79 8.66
CA LEU A 108 -24.23 24.33 8.10
C LEU A 108 -25.41 23.41 8.38
N ARG A 109 -25.23 22.09 8.31
CA ARG A 109 -26.29 21.13 8.68
C ARG A 109 -26.64 21.19 10.16
N SER A 110 -25.65 21.35 11.03
CA SER A 110 -25.89 21.48 12.48
C SER A 110 -26.65 22.77 12.79
N GLU A 111 -26.34 23.86 12.08
CA GLU A 111 -27.08 25.12 12.17
C GLU A 111 -28.52 24.96 11.68
N ILE A 112 -28.75 24.36 10.51
CA ILE A 112 -30.09 24.06 9.99
C ILE A 112 -30.89 23.22 11.01
N ALA A 113 -30.30 22.16 11.56
CA ALA A 113 -30.97 21.32 12.55
C ALA A 113 -31.38 22.09 13.82
N ALA A 114 -30.55 23.05 14.26
CA ALA A 114 -30.88 23.91 15.39
C ALA A 114 -32.03 24.89 15.08
N LEU A 115 -32.02 25.49 13.88
CA LEU A 115 -33.08 26.36 13.41
C LEU A 115 -34.41 25.62 13.23
N ASP A 116 -34.36 24.38 12.71
CA ASP A 116 -35.54 23.53 12.52
C ASP A 116 -36.20 23.24 13.87
N VAL A 117 -35.44 22.83 14.89
CA VAL A 117 -35.98 22.59 16.25
C VAL A 117 -36.60 23.87 16.82
N GLN A 118 -35.94 25.02 16.68
CA GLN A 118 -36.46 26.30 17.17
C GLN A 118 -37.76 26.72 16.47
N THR A 119 -37.84 26.51 15.15
CA THR A 119 -39.00 26.93 14.36
C THR A 119 -40.17 25.98 14.58
N LEU A 120 -39.91 24.67 14.63
CA LEU A 120 -40.94 23.66 14.79
C LEU A 120 -41.54 23.66 16.20
N SER A 121 -40.74 23.90 17.25
CA SER A 121 -41.26 24.06 18.62
C SER A 121 -42.23 25.24 18.78
N GLN A 122 -42.17 26.25 17.90
CA GLN A 122 -43.18 27.32 17.89
C GLN A 122 -44.52 26.90 17.27
N VAL A 123 -44.53 25.81 16.50
CA VAL A 123 -45.71 25.30 15.78
C VAL A 123 -46.29 24.07 16.49
N SER A 124 -45.44 23.12 16.86
CA SER A 124 -45.79 21.85 17.51
C SER A 124 -44.56 21.22 18.15
N ASP A 125 -44.63 20.95 19.46
CA ASP A 125 -43.58 20.24 20.18
C ASP A 125 -43.41 18.79 19.67
N GLU A 126 -44.51 18.12 19.34
CA GLU A 126 -44.51 16.74 18.82
C GLU A 126 -43.76 16.65 17.48
N LEU A 127 -43.97 17.61 16.57
CA LEU A 127 -43.26 17.65 15.29
C LEU A 127 -41.76 17.93 15.48
N ALA A 128 -41.38 18.76 16.46
CA ALA A 128 -39.99 19.04 16.78
C ALA A 128 -39.27 17.79 17.34
N GLU A 129 -39.94 17.03 18.22
CA GLU A 129 -39.43 15.75 18.73
C GLU A 129 -39.26 14.71 17.61
N ASP A 130 -40.23 14.63 16.70
CA ASP A 130 -40.15 13.71 15.56
C ASP A 130 -38.98 14.03 14.63
N VAL A 131 -38.77 15.30 14.31
CA VAL A 131 -37.63 15.73 13.48
C VAL A 131 -36.31 15.43 14.19
N GLN A 132 -36.22 15.63 15.50
CA GLN A 132 -35.01 15.32 16.26
C GLN A 132 -34.71 13.81 16.23
N ARG A 133 -35.72 12.97 16.49
CA ARG A 133 -35.60 11.51 16.45
C ARG A 133 -35.20 11.02 15.05
N LEU A 134 -35.86 11.50 14.01
CA LEU A 134 -35.54 11.13 12.62
C LEU A 134 -34.15 11.61 12.20
N SER A 135 -33.71 12.78 12.68
CA SER A 135 -32.37 13.29 12.42
C SER A 135 -31.28 12.40 13.01
N LEU A 136 -31.51 11.82 14.18
CA LEU A 136 -30.59 10.84 14.79
C LEU A 136 -30.49 9.57 13.95
N VAL A 137 -31.65 9.00 13.55
CA VAL A 137 -31.73 7.77 12.74
C VAL A 137 -31.13 7.97 11.35
N ALA A 138 -31.37 9.13 10.73
CA ALA A 138 -30.82 9.48 9.43
C ALA A 138 -29.31 9.81 9.48
N GLY A 139 -28.73 9.96 10.68
CA GLY A 139 -27.36 10.43 10.86
C GLY A 139 -27.15 11.88 10.41
N ALA A 140 -28.20 12.71 10.47
CA ALA A 140 -28.17 14.11 10.06
C ALA A 140 -27.42 15.01 11.06
N VAL A 141 -27.35 14.56 12.31
CA VAL A 141 -26.70 15.28 13.42
C VAL A 141 -25.57 14.43 14.01
N PRO A 142 -24.52 15.06 14.58
CA PRO A 142 -23.50 14.34 15.33
C PRO A 142 -24.10 13.69 16.58
N VAL A 143 -23.54 12.57 16.99
CA VAL A 143 -23.97 11.81 18.18
C VAL A 143 -22.78 11.55 19.10
N ARG A 144 -23.05 11.47 20.40
CA ARG A 144 -22.04 11.24 21.45
C ARG A 144 -22.53 10.17 22.41
N GLY A 145 -21.60 9.33 22.87
CA GLY A 145 -21.91 8.29 23.83
C GLY A 145 -20.73 7.37 24.11
N PRO A 146 -20.91 6.35 24.95
CA PRO A 146 -19.91 5.30 25.17
C PRO A 146 -19.53 4.64 23.85
N GLY A 147 -18.23 4.42 23.66
CA GLY A 147 -17.69 3.99 22.38
C GLY A 147 -16.85 2.73 22.46
N PHE A 148 -16.93 1.93 21.41
CA PHE A 148 -16.01 0.84 21.12
C PHE A 148 -15.25 1.15 19.82
N VAL A 149 -13.93 1.17 19.90
CA VAL A 149 -13.04 1.56 18.80
C VAL A 149 -12.22 0.36 18.37
N VAL A 150 -12.32 0.00 17.10
CA VAL A 150 -11.53 -1.06 16.45
C VAL A 150 -10.59 -0.42 15.45
N THR A 151 -9.29 -0.48 15.72
CA THR A 151 -8.23 -0.01 14.84
C THR A 151 -7.64 -1.20 14.09
N ILE A 152 -7.62 -1.12 12.76
CA ILE A 152 -7.14 -2.17 11.87
C ILE A 152 -6.07 -1.56 10.97
N ASP A 153 -4.88 -2.16 10.93
CA ASP A 153 -3.77 -1.70 10.11
C ASP A 153 -3.08 -2.88 9.44
N ASP A 154 -2.44 -2.63 8.31
CA ASP A 154 -1.78 -3.68 7.54
C ASP A 154 -0.72 -4.40 8.39
N ALA A 155 -0.44 -5.63 7.99
CA ALA A 155 0.67 -6.39 8.50
C ALA A 155 1.99 -5.60 8.32
N PRO A 156 2.92 -5.69 9.28
CA PRO A 156 4.23 -5.07 9.13
C PRO A 156 4.92 -5.68 7.91
N SER A 157 5.14 -4.88 6.87
CA SER A 157 5.84 -5.28 5.66
C SER A 157 7.30 -5.64 6.00
N GLN A 158 7.72 -6.88 5.72
CA GLN A 158 9.13 -7.19 5.66
C GLN A 158 9.69 -6.61 4.35
N GLU A 159 10.36 -5.48 4.48
CA GLU A 159 11.21 -4.82 3.48
C GLU A 159 10.53 -4.29 2.19
N GLY A 160 10.71 -2.99 1.95
CA GLY A 160 10.60 -2.40 0.61
C GLY A 160 9.32 -1.62 0.34
N GLU A 161 9.51 -0.38 -0.07
CA GLU A 161 8.54 0.57 -0.59
C GLU A 161 7.38 -0.09 -1.35
N GLY A 162 6.15 0.40 -1.08
CA GLY A 162 4.94 0.01 -1.79
C GLY A 162 5.16 0.01 -3.30
N THR A 163 5.33 -1.18 -3.85
CA THR A 163 5.25 -1.40 -5.28
C THR A 163 3.77 -1.48 -5.59
N ASN A 164 3.31 -0.56 -6.44
CA ASN A 164 2.00 -0.62 -7.09
C ASN A 164 2.02 -1.84 -8.03
N ALA A 165 2.03 -3.05 -7.49
CA ALA A 165 1.93 -4.28 -8.25
C ALA A 165 0.47 -4.45 -8.68
N ALA A 166 0.24 -4.15 -9.97
CA ALA A 166 -0.96 -4.46 -10.74
C ALA A 166 -2.32 -3.99 -10.16
N PRO A 167 -2.83 -2.80 -10.58
CA PRO A 167 -4.14 -2.28 -10.16
C PRO A 167 -5.37 -3.05 -10.72
N ARG A 168 -5.19 -4.26 -11.25
CA ARG A 168 -6.20 -4.96 -12.06
C ARG A 168 -6.52 -6.39 -11.63
N GLU A 169 -5.90 -6.89 -10.57
CA GLU A 169 -6.30 -8.17 -10.01
C GLU A 169 -7.17 -7.91 -8.78
N GLU A 170 -8.46 -8.19 -8.93
CA GLU A 170 -9.38 -8.34 -7.80
C GLU A 170 -8.96 -9.62 -7.05
N THR A 171 -7.91 -9.53 -6.23
CA THR A 171 -7.52 -10.64 -5.38
C THR A 171 -8.52 -10.72 -4.23
N THR A 172 -9.58 -11.47 -4.46
CA THR A 172 -10.59 -11.87 -3.47
C THR A 172 -9.96 -12.65 -2.29
N GLU A 173 -8.69 -13.03 -2.40
CA GLU A 173 -7.89 -13.67 -1.35
C GLU A 173 -6.78 -12.72 -0.87
N ASN A 174 -6.89 -12.29 0.38
CA ASN A 174 -6.01 -11.33 1.01
C ASN A 174 -4.67 -11.99 1.43
N LYS A 175 -3.87 -12.52 0.50
CA LYS A 175 -2.60 -13.19 0.85
C LYS A 175 -1.46 -12.25 1.26
N ASP A 176 -1.66 -10.93 1.15
CA ASP A 176 -0.61 -9.93 1.27
C ASP A 176 -0.59 -9.20 2.63
N GLY A 177 -1.47 -9.57 3.58
CA GLY A 177 -1.57 -8.90 4.88
C GLY A 177 -2.04 -7.44 4.79
N LYS A 178 -2.75 -7.08 3.71
CA LYS A 178 -3.29 -5.73 3.46
C LYS A 178 -4.76 -5.68 3.82
N VAL A 179 -5.22 -4.67 4.54
CA VAL A 179 -6.67 -4.56 4.80
C VAL A 179 -7.41 -4.23 3.50
N ILE A 180 -8.48 -4.98 3.20
CA ILE A 180 -9.33 -4.75 2.03
C ILE A 180 -10.72 -4.23 2.42
N SER A 181 -11.46 -3.69 1.44
CA SER A 181 -12.79 -3.10 1.68
C SER A 181 -13.79 -4.10 2.28
N ARG A 182 -13.68 -5.38 1.91
CA ARG A 182 -14.53 -6.46 2.44
C ARG A 182 -14.30 -6.68 3.94
N ASP A 183 -13.06 -6.53 4.41
CA ASP A 183 -12.73 -6.70 5.81
C ASP A 183 -13.46 -5.66 6.66
N LEU A 184 -13.44 -4.39 6.22
CA LEU A 184 -14.14 -3.30 6.89
C LEU A 184 -15.67 -3.47 6.83
N GLN A 185 -16.22 -3.96 5.72
CA GLN A 185 -17.65 -4.28 5.63
C GLN A 185 -18.06 -5.33 6.68
N ILE A 186 -17.27 -6.39 6.83
CA ILE A 186 -17.57 -7.46 7.80
C ILE A 186 -17.50 -6.90 9.23
N VAL A 187 -16.47 -6.13 9.55
CA VAL A 187 -16.31 -5.52 10.88
C VAL A 187 -17.46 -4.57 11.21
N VAL A 188 -17.80 -3.68 10.27
CA VAL A 188 -18.91 -2.73 10.43
C VAL A 188 -20.23 -3.46 10.62
N ASN A 189 -20.54 -4.45 9.78
CA ASN A 189 -21.78 -5.22 9.90
C ASN A 189 -21.84 -5.99 11.21
N SER A 190 -20.71 -6.53 11.68
CA SER A 190 -20.63 -7.22 12.96
C SER A 190 -20.80 -6.26 14.15
N LEU A 191 -20.40 -4.99 14.03
CA LEU A 191 -20.69 -3.96 15.04
C LEU A 191 -22.19 -3.64 15.11
N TRP A 192 -22.85 -3.52 13.95
CA TRP A 192 -24.30 -3.35 13.90
C TRP A 192 -25.04 -4.56 14.50
N GLU A 193 -24.60 -5.78 14.17
CA GLU A 193 -25.12 -7.02 14.74
C GLU A 193 -24.93 -7.09 16.26
N ALA A 194 -23.80 -6.60 16.77
CA ALA A 194 -23.50 -6.52 18.19
C ALA A 194 -24.25 -5.40 18.95
N GLY A 195 -25.11 -4.63 18.27
CA GLY A 195 -25.95 -3.60 18.89
C GLY A 195 -25.37 -2.19 18.86
N ALA A 196 -24.45 -1.88 17.94
CA ALA A 196 -24.02 -0.50 17.73
C ALA A 196 -25.20 0.38 17.26
N GLU A 197 -25.33 1.57 17.83
CA GLU A 197 -26.36 2.56 17.47
C GLU A 197 -25.86 3.54 16.41
N ALA A 198 -24.54 3.77 16.37
CA ALA A 198 -23.89 4.59 15.37
C ALA A 198 -22.49 4.04 15.09
N VAL A 199 -22.10 4.02 13.81
CA VAL A 199 -20.77 3.56 13.38
C VAL A 199 -20.14 4.58 12.43
N SER A 200 -18.82 4.75 12.54
CA SER A 200 -18.02 5.48 11.56
C SER A 200 -16.71 4.77 11.25
N VAL A 201 -16.18 5.03 10.07
CA VAL A 201 -14.85 4.58 9.67
C VAL A 201 -14.01 5.81 9.33
N ASN A 202 -12.89 6.00 10.01
CA ASN A 202 -12.03 7.20 9.92
C ASN A 202 -12.84 8.51 10.04
N GLY A 203 -13.82 8.53 10.94
CA GLY A 203 -14.69 9.68 11.15
C GLY A 203 -15.77 9.89 10.07
N GLN A 204 -15.93 9.00 9.10
CA GLN A 204 -17.06 9.03 8.16
C GLN A 204 -18.24 8.26 8.73
N ARG A 205 -19.32 8.96 9.09
CA ARG A 205 -20.56 8.36 9.62
C ARG A 205 -21.20 7.45 8.58
N LEU A 206 -21.42 6.19 8.96
CA LEU A 206 -22.16 5.24 8.15
C LEU A 206 -23.66 5.38 8.41
N THR A 207 -24.42 5.38 7.32
CA THR A 207 -25.89 5.37 7.30
C THR A 207 -26.36 4.22 6.40
N SER A 208 -27.67 4.02 6.29
CA SER A 208 -28.25 2.97 5.43
C SER A 208 -27.89 3.09 3.95
N THR A 209 -27.49 4.29 3.49
CA THR A 209 -27.06 4.54 2.11
C THR A 209 -25.55 4.63 1.95
N ALA A 210 -24.81 4.53 3.06
CA ALA A 210 -23.36 4.65 3.02
C ALA A 210 -22.75 3.41 2.35
N SER A 211 -21.66 3.61 1.61
CA SER A 211 -20.98 2.53 0.90
C SER A 211 -19.52 2.42 1.30
N ILE A 212 -19.06 1.19 1.53
CA ILE A 212 -17.64 0.86 1.71
C ILE A 212 -17.23 0.07 0.47
N ARG A 213 -16.29 0.59 -0.31
CA ARG A 213 -15.91 -0.01 -1.59
C ARG A 213 -14.44 0.17 -1.89
N PHE A 214 -13.96 -0.63 -2.83
CA PHE A 214 -12.61 -0.55 -3.34
C PHE A 214 -12.54 0.32 -4.60
N ALA A 215 -11.48 1.11 -4.75
CA ALA A 215 -11.09 1.67 -6.05
C ALA A 215 -9.57 1.69 -6.19
N GLY A 216 -9.05 0.85 -7.09
CA GLY A 216 -7.61 0.78 -7.39
C GLY A 216 -6.84 0.07 -6.29
N GLU A 217 -6.30 0.81 -5.32
CA GLU A 217 -5.71 0.28 -4.08
C GLU A 217 -6.33 0.94 -2.84
N ALA A 218 -7.22 1.90 -3.03
CA ALA A 218 -7.82 2.67 -1.94
C ALA A 218 -9.15 2.05 -1.52
N ILE A 219 -9.41 2.05 -0.21
CA ILE A 219 -10.74 1.83 0.34
C ILE A 219 -11.44 3.18 0.43
N LEU A 220 -12.69 3.23 -0.02
CA LEU A 220 -13.53 4.42 0.00
C LEU A 220 -14.73 4.18 0.90
N VAL A 221 -15.06 5.21 1.68
CA VAL A 221 -16.33 5.33 2.38
C VAL A 221 -17.04 6.55 1.84
N ASP A 222 -18.20 6.37 1.24
CA ASP A 222 -18.98 7.48 0.65
C ASP A 222 -18.16 8.35 -0.31
N TYR A 223 -17.45 7.67 -1.22
CA TYR A 223 -16.60 8.31 -2.23
C TYR A 223 -15.39 9.08 -1.64
N ARG A 224 -15.12 8.96 -0.34
CA ARG A 224 -13.91 9.48 0.33
C ARG A 224 -12.88 8.36 0.50
N PRO A 225 -11.68 8.48 -0.09
CA PRO A 225 -10.62 7.52 0.16
C PRO A 225 -10.16 7.61 1.62
N LEU A 226 -9.98 6.44 2.24
CA LEU A 226 -9.49 6.32 3.61
C LEU A 226 -7.96 6.19 3.65
N LYS A 227 -7.38 6.57 4.78
CA LYS A 227 -5.96 6.38 5.08
C LYS A 227 -5.83 5.37 6.22
N ARG A 228 -4.88 4.45 6.09
CA ARG A 228 -4.50 3.57 7.19
C ARG A 228 -3.80 4.36 8.32
N PRO A 229 -3.92 3.94 9.59
CA PRO A 229 -4.73 2.82 10.07
C PRO A 229 -6.24 3.12 9.97
N TYR A 230 -7.03 2.08 9.72
CA TYR A 230 -8.49 2.18 9.61
C TYR A 230 -9.11 2.10 11.00
N VAL A 231 -9.76 3.18 11.42
CA VAL A 231 -10.37 3.32 12.75
C VAL A 231 -11.87 3.23 12.61
N VAL A 232 -12.44 2.11 13.05
CA VAL A 232 -13.89 1.89 13.12
C VAL A 232 -14.36 2.24 14.53
N THR A 233 -15.15 3.31 14.64
CA THR A 233 -15.71 3.78 15.92
C THR A 233 -17.20 3.46 15.95
N ALA A 234 -17.64 2.74 16.98
CA ALA A 234 -19.04 2.45 17.25
C ALA A 234 -19.48 3.07 18.57
N ILE A 235 -20.70 3.58 18.64
CA ILE A 235 -21.40 3.93 19.89
C ILE A 235 -22.41 2.83 20.19
N GLY A 236 -22.51 2.43 21.45
CA GLY A 236 -23.51 1.50 21.95
C GLY A 236 -23.31 1.19 23.43
N ASP A 237 -24.04 0.22 23.96
CA ASP A 237 -23.97 -0.16 25.38
C ASP A 237 -22.56 -0.68 25.74
N PRO A 238 -21.80 0.01 26.62
CA PRO A 238 -20.45 -0.39 26.98
C PRO A 238 -20.40 -1.70 27.78
N GLY A 239 -21.51 -2.15 28.37
CA GLY A 239 -21.61 -3.40 29.11
C GLY A 239 -21.75 -4.63 28.23
N SER A 240 -22.30 -4.49 27.02
CA SER A 240 -22.65 -5.63 26.14
C SER A 240 -21.98 -5.57 24.76
N LEU A 241 -21.80 -4.39 24.16
CA LEU A 241 -21.30 -4.24 22.80
C LEU A 241 -19.91 -4.87 22.58
N PRO A 242 -18.88 -4.62 23.43
CA PRO A 242 -17.56 -5.19 23.20
C PRO A 242 -17.53 -6.72 23.32
N ALA A 243 -18.28 -7.27 24.28
CA ALA A 243 -18.38 -8.71 24.49
C ALA A 243 -19.12 -9.40 23.34
N THR A 244 -20.29 -8.87 22.96
CA THR A 244 -21.10 -9.42 21.87
C THR A 244 -20.34 -9.37 20.54
N PHE A 245 -19.60 -8.29 20.27
CA PHE A 245 -18.74 -8.20 19.10
C PHE A 245 -17.59 -9.23 19.14
N ALA A 246 -16.94 -9.39 20.28
CA ALA A 246 -15.82 -10.32 20.45
C ALA A 246 -16.24 -11.80 20.31
N ASP A 247 -17.42 -12.15 20.85
CA ASP A 247 -17.96 -13.51 20.81
C ASP A 247 -18.64 -13.84 19.46
N GLY A 248 -19.06 -12.81 18.71
CA GLY A 248 -19.71 -12.94 17.41
C GLY A 248 -18.76 -13.07 16.22
N ASN A 249 -19.32 -12.89 15.01
CA ASN A 249 -18.58 -12.99 13.76
C ASN A 249 -17.45 -11.95 13.66
N GLY A 250 -17.62 -10.77 14.27
CA GLY A 250 -16.63 -9.69 14.25
C GLY A 250 -15.31 -10.08 14.93
N GLY A 251 -15.36 -10.57 16.17
CA GLY A 251 -14.17 -10.98 16.92
C GLY A 251 -13.48 -12.21 16.33
N SER A 252 -14.27 -13.19 15.87
CA SER A 252 -13.77 -14.34 15.10
C SER A 252 -12.98 -13.89 13.87
N TYR A 253 -13.57 -12.98 13.09
CA TYR A 253 -12.97 -12.50 11.85
C TYR A 253 -11.71 -11.66 12.09
N LEU A 254 -11.73 -10.75 13.07
CA LEU A 254 -10.52 -10.00 13.46
C LEU A 254 -9.38 -10.92 13.93
N SER A 255 -9.72 -12.01 14.63
CA SER A 255 -8.74 -13.02 15.04
C SER A 255 -8.14 -13.73 13.83
N THR A 256 -8.94 -14.03 12.80
CA THR A 256 -8.43 -14.56 11.53
C THR A 256 -7.51 -13.56 10.82
N LEU A 257 -7.91 -12.28 10.70
CA LEU A 257 -7.07 -11.23 10.12
C LEU A 257 -5.71 -11.15 10.83
N LYS A 258 -5.72 -11.17 12.16
CA LYS A 258 -4.52 -11.12 12.97
C LYS A 258 -3.64 -12.38 12.83
N ASN A 259 -4.24 -13.56 12.98
CA ASN A 259 -3.48 -14.82 13.11
C ASN A 259 -3.07 -15.41 11.76
N SER A 260 -3.88 -15.25 10.72
CA SER A 260 -3.63 -15.83 9.40
C SER A 260 -2.95 -14.86 8.44
N PHE A 261 -3.16 -13.55 8.62
CA PHE A 261 -2.66 -12.53 7.69
C PHE A 261 -1.71 -11.51 8.34
N GLY A 262 -1.46 -11.61 9.65
CA GLY A 262 -0.56 -10.71 10.36
C GLY A 262 -1.07 -9.27 10.50
N ILE A 263 -2.34 -9.02 10.17
CA ILE A 263 -2.97 -7.69 10.25
C ILE A 263 -2.97 -7.24 11.71
N ARG A 264 -2.60 -5.97 11.93
CA ARG A 264 -2.58 -5.39 13.27
C ARG A 264 -3.98 -4.94 13.63
N VAL A 265 -4.50 -5.50 14.72
CA VAL A 265 -5.81 -5.18 15.25
C VAL A 265 -5.66 -4.73 16.70
N GLU A 266 -6.21 -3.57 17.02
CA GLU A 266 -6.33 -3.05 18.37
C GLU A 266 -7.80 -2.69 18.64
N THR A 267 -8.30 -3.13 19.79
CA THR A 267 -9.68 -2.83 20.22
C THR A 267 -9.64 -2.08 21.53
N SER A 268 -10.48 -1.07 21.68
CA SER A 268 -10.49 -0.27 22.90
C SER A 268 -11.86 0.31 23.22
N VAL A 269 -12.22 0.28 24.50
CA VAL A 269 -13.44 0.91 25.01
C VAL A 269 -13.12 2.34 25.44
N ARG A 270 -14.05 3.26 25.17
CA ARG A 270 -13.96 4.69 25.51
C ARG A 270 -15.25 5.09 26.20
N LYS A 271 -15.12 5.89 27.27
CA LYS A 271 -16.28 6.40 28.03
C LYS A 271 -17.15 7.32 27.18
N GLU A 272 -16.52 8.04 26.26
CA GLU A 272 -17.20 8.95 25.35
C GLU A 272 -16.43 8.98 24.02
N VAL A 273 -17.18 8.87 22.92
CA VAL A 273 -16.73 9.16 21.55
C VAL A 273 -17.77 10.04 20.89
N THR A 274 -17.34 10.83 19.91
CA THR A 274 -18.24 11.60 19.04
C THR A 274 -18.18 11.01 17.65
N ILE A 275 -19.34 10.67 17.08
CA ILE A 275 -19.46 10.33 15.67
C ILE A 275 -20.14 11.51 14.95
N PRO A 276 -19.53 12.07 13.89
CA PRO A 276 -20.09 13.24 13.22
C PRO A 276 -21.39 12.92 12.49
N ALA A 277 -22.04 13.96 11.97
CA ALA A 277 -23.13 13.82 11.01
C ALA A 277 -22.61 13.22 9.68
N SER A 278 -23.49 12.56 8.94
CA SER A 278 -23.19 12.08 7.59
C SER A 278 -22.90 13.26 6.65
N ALA A 279 -21.82 13.15 5.89
CA ALA A 279 -21.44 14.14 4.88
C ALA A 279 -22.33 14.08 3.62
N THR A 280 -22.98 12.96 3.35
CA THR A 280 -23.68 12.65 2.09
C THR A 280 -25.19 12.63 2.20
N LEU A 281 -25.76 13.05 3.34
CA LEU A 281 -27.21 13.09 3.50
C LEU A 281 -27.86 14.02 2.46
N ALA A 282 -28.82 13.46 1.72
CA ALA A 282 -29.59 14.17 0.71
C ALA A 282 -31.08 13.80 0.84
N THR A 283 -31.94 14.80 0.83
CA THR A 283 -33.39 14.61 0.86
C THR A 283 -33.84 14.09 -0.50
N ARG A 284 -34.51 12.93 -0.51
CA ARG A 284 -35.16 12.37 -1.70
C ARG A 284 -36.66 12.30 -1.43
N ALA A 285 -37.45 12.81 -2.37
CA ALA A 285 -38.90 12.66 -2.34
C ALA A 285 -39.29 11.51 -3.26
N ALA A 286 -40.05 10.54 -2.74
CA ALA A 286 -40.75 9.57 -3.58
C ALA A 286 -42.09 10.18 -3.99
N ARG A 287 -42.45 10.06 -5.27
CA ARG A 287 -43.83 10.28 -5.73
C ARG A 287 -44.48 8.90 -5.90
N PRO A 288 -45.72 8.69 -5.42
CA PRO A 288 -46.44 7.46 -5.70
C PRO A 288 -46.55 7.24 -7.21
N ALA A 289 -46.42 5.99 -7.65
CA ALA A 289 -46.88 5.64 -8.99
C ALA A 289 -48.41 5.80 -8.99
N GLY A 290 -48.91 6.69 -9.84
CA GLY A 290 -50.34 6.98 -9.98
C GLY A 290 -51.12 5.83 -10.59
#